data_AF-A0AAW2WWC6-F1
#
_entry.id   AF-A0AAW2WWC6-F1
#
_cell.length_a   1.000
_cell.length_b   1.000
_cell.length_c   1.000
_cell.angle_alpha   90.00
_cell.angle_beta   90.00
_cell.angle_gamma   90.00
#
_symmetry.space_group_name_H-M   'P 1'
#
loop_
_entity.id
_entity.type
_entity.pdbx_description
1 polymer ?
#
loop_
_entity_poly.entity_id
_entity_poly.type
_entity_poly.pdbx_seq_one_letter_code
_entity_poly.pdbx_strand_id
1 'polypeptide(L)' 'MVKSIIKYLKRTKDMFLIYDGGELILEGYSDASFQSDDDDAKSQSGFVFKLNGGVVAWKSFK' A
#
# COMPACT_ATOMS: atom_id res chain seq x y z
N MET A 1 -14.75 9.77 15.32
CA MET A 1 -13.93 9.02 14.33
C MET A 1 -13.47 7.65 14.86
N VAL A 2 -12.73 7.58 15.97
CA VAL A 2 -12.21 6.31 16.56
C VAL A 2 -13.30 5.26 16.84
N LYS A 3 -14.46 5.66 17.38
CA LYS A 3 -15.59 4.75 17.64
C LYS A 3 -16.09 4.04 16.37
N SER A 4 -16.13 4.74 15.24
CA SER A 4 -16.58 4.18 13.97
C SER A 4 -15.58 3.18 13.40
N ILE A 5 -14.28 3.46 13.54
CA ILE A 5 -13.19 2.56 13.11
C ILE A 5 -13.26 1.25 13.91
N ILE A 6 -13.34 1.33 15.24
CA ILE A 6 -13.44 0.14 16.10
C ILE A 6 -14.71 -0.67 15.78
N LYS A 7 -15.84 0.00 15.50
CA LYS A 7 -17.09 -0.67 15.11
C LYS A 7 -16.97 -1.39 13.77
N TYR A 8 -16.26 -0.80 12.80
CA TYR A 8 -15.98 -1.43 11.52
C TYR A 8 -15.12 -2.70 11.71
N LEU A 9 -13.97 -2.58 12.38
CA LEU A 9 -13.07 -3.71 12.65
C LEU A 9 -13.78 -4.88 13.35
N LYS A 10 -14.63 -4.58 14.34
CA LYS A 10 -15.42 -5.61 15.03
C LYS A 10 -16.45 -6.30 14.13
N ARG A 11 -17.03 -5.59 13.15
CA ARG A 11 -18.03 -6.14 12.24
C ARG A 11 -17.43 -6.96 11.10
N THR A 12 -16.20 -6.64 10.70
CA THR A 12 -15.53 -7.29 9.56
C THR A 12 -14.46 -8.29 9.98
N LYS A 13 -14.35 -8.64 11.28
CA LYS A 13 -13.29 -9.51 11.79
C LYS A 13 -13.27 -10.93 11.17
N ASP A 14 -14.43 -11.43 10.75
CA ASP A 14 -14.59 -12.76 10.16
C ASP A 14 -14.80 -12.68 8.63
N MET A 15 -14.63 -11.49 8.04
CA MET A 15 -14.70 -11.28 6.59
C MET A 15 -13.32 -11.45 5.96
N PHE A 16 -13.30 -11.98 4.75
CA PHE A 16 -12.09 -12.17 3.95
C PHE A 16 -12.19 -11.41 2.64
N LEU A 17 -11.05 -10.94 2.14
CA LEU A 17 -10.95 -10.45 0.78
C LEU A 17 -10.80 -11.65 -0.16
N ILE A 18 -11.71 -11.77 -1.12
CA ILE A 18 -11.66 -12.79 -2.16
C ILE A 18 -11.19 -12.09 -3.42
N TYR A 19 -10.04 -12.52 -3.91
CA TYR A 19 -9.50 -12.06 -5.20
C TYR A 19 -9.90 -13.07 -6.27
N ASP A 20 -10.28 -12.57 -7.44
CA ASP A 20 -10.49 -13.40 -8.62
C ASP A 20 -9.12 -13.81 -9.22
N GLY A 21 -9.09 -14.89 -9.98
CA GLY A 21 -7.86 -15.49 -10.51
C GLY A 21 -7.30 -16.61 -9.63
N GLY A 22 -6.62 -17.56 -10.27
CA GLY A 22 -6.19 -18.82 -9.66
C GLY A 22 -5.20 -18.66 -8.50
N GLU A 23 -3.91 -18.64 -8.80
CA GLU A 23 -2.87 -18.52 -7.77
C GLU A 23 -2.81 -17.09 -7.21
N LEU A 24 -2.59 -16.97 -5.91
CA LEU A 24 -2.45 -15.68 -5.24
C LEU A 24 -1.05 -15.08 -5.55
N ILE A 25 -1.00 -14.04 -6.38
CA ILE A 25 0.25 -13.41 -6.81
C ILE A 25 0.45 -12.11 -6.01
N LEU A 26 1.55 -12.07 -5.27
CA LEU A 26 2.05 -10.86 -4.60
C LEU A 26 3.16 -10.23 -5.45
N GLU A 27 2.95 -8.99 -5.89
CA GLU A 27 3.96 -8.19 -6.59
C GLU A 27 4.39 -7.01 -5.74
N GLY A 28 5.69 -6.76 -5.65
CA GLY A 28 6.26 -5.62 -4.93
C GLY A 28 7.10 -4.75 -5.84
N TYR A 29 6.93 -3.43 -5.72
CA TYR A 29 7.69 -2.42 -6.45
C TYR A 29 8.28 -1.45 -5.43
N SER A 30 9.53 -1.05 -5.63
CA SER A 30 10.16 0.00 -4.85
C SER A 30 10.95 0.91 -5.78
N ASP A 31 10.90 2.20 -5.51
CA ASP A 31 11.62 3.22 -6.26
C ASP A 31 12.28 4.20 -5.30
N ALA A 32 13.40 4.78 -5.73
CA ALA A 32 14.09 5.84 -5.03
C ALA A 32 14.73 6.78 -6.06
N SER A 33 14.44 8.07 -5.94
CA SER A 33 15.09 9.15 -6.68
C SER A 33 15.87 10.03 -5.72
N PHE A 34 17.05 10.47 -6.16
CA PHE A 34 17.91 11.39 -5.42
C PHE A 34 18.17 12.62 -6.30
N GLN A 35 18.03 13.80 -5.71
CA GLN A 35 18.53 15.06 -6.26
C GLN A 35 17.98 15.38 -7.67
N SER A 36 16.66 15.25 -7.85
CA SER A 36 15.98 15.60 -9.11
C SER A 36 15.77 17.10 -9.33
N ASP A 37 16.08 17.93 -8.32
CA ASP A 37 15.88 19.38 -8.35
C ASP A 37 17.01 20.06 -7.54
N ASP A 38 17.69 21.05 -8.13
CA ASP A 38 18.86 21.72 -7.54
C ASP A 38 18.50 22.56 -6.30
N ASP A 39 17.24 23.00 -6.19
CA ASP A 39 16.74 23.81 -5.08
C ASP A 39 16.19 22.97 -3.89
N ASP A 40 15.94 21.67 -4.07
CA ASP A 40 15.35 20.81 -3.04
C ASP A 40 15.94 19.38 -3.13
N ALA A 41 17.19 19.23 -2.68
CA ALA A 41 17.94 17.97 -2.66
C ALA A 41 17.40 16.94 -1.64
N LYS A 42 16.09 16.67 -1.63
CA LYS A 42 15.47 15.65 -0.80
C LYS A 42 15.27 14.36 -1.62
N SER A 43 15.85 13.28 -1.13
CA SER A 43 15.58 11.94 -1.68
C SER A 43 14.09 11.63 -1.56
N GLN A 44 13.46 11.18 -2.64
CA GLN A 44 12.14 10.55 -2.56
C GLN A 44 12.33 9.06 -2.73
N SER A 45 11.68 8.26 -1.88
CA SER A 45 11.60 6.83 -2.11
C SER A 45 10.19 6.33 -1.83
N GLY A 46 9.88 5.11 -2.22
CA GLY A 46 8.57 4.55 -2.01
C GLY A 46 8.49 3.07 -2.31
N PHE A 47 7.37 2.49 -1.92
CA PHE A 47 7.01 1.15 -2.33
C PHE A 47 5.52 1.04 -2.63
N VAL A 48 5.18 0.04 -3.43
CA VAL A 48 3.81 -0.41 -3.71
C VAL A 48 3.79 -1.93 -3.71
N PHE A 49 2.87 -2.53 -2.96
CA PHE A 49 2.57 -3.96 -2.98
C PHE A 49 1.18 -4.18 -3.59
N LYS A 50 1.11 -5.07 -4.59
CA LYS A 50 -0.10 -5.49 -5.27
C LYS A 50 -0.39 -6.96 -5.00
N LEU A 51 -1.65 -7.29 -4.75
CA LEU A 51 -2.18 -8.63 -4.60
C LEU A 51 -3.22 -8.87 -5.70
N ASN A 52 -2.96 -9.83 -6.59
CA ASN A 52 -3.78 -10.10 -7.79
C ASN A 52 -4.14 -8.82 -8.57
N GLY A 53 -3.15 -7.95 -8.78
CA GLY A 53 -3.31 -6.67 -9.48
C GLY A 53 -3.89 -5.51 -8.65
N GLY A 54 -4.49 -5.79 -7.49
CA GLY A 54 -5.02 -4.77 -6.58
C GLY A 54 -3.97 -4.27 -5.58
N VAL A 55 -3.83 -2.95 -5.40
CA VAL A 55 -2.85 -2.41 -4.44
C VAL A 55 -3.33 -2.62 -2.99
N VAL A 56 -2.50 -3.27 -2.17
CA VAL A 56 -2.80 -3.57 -0.76
C VAL A 56 -1.98 -2.78 0.24
N ALA A 57 -0.80 -2.30 -0.17
CA ALA A 57 0.02 -1.42 0.65
C ALA A 57 0.86 -0.49 -0.22
N TRP A 58 0.97 0.76 0.18
CA TRP A 58 1.89 1.72 -0.44
C TRP A 58 2.45 2.67 0.61
N LYS A 59 3.63 3.21 0.34
CA LYS A 59 4.18 4.31 1.13
C LYS A 59 5.11 5.14 0.25
N SER A 60 5.07 6.45 0.48
CA SER A 60 6.10 7.38 0.00
C SER A 60 6.90 7.87 1.20
N PHE A 61 8.21 7.97 1.01
CA PHE A 61 9.19 8.53 1.92
C PHE A 61 9.75 9.79 1.24
N LYS A 62 9.71 10.90 1.96
CA LYS A 62 10.27 12.20 1.56
C LYS A 62 11.35 12.61 2.57
#